data_AF-A0A0K3BFA8-F1
#
_entry.id   AF-A0A0K3BFA8-F1
#
_cell.length_a   1.000
_cell.length_b   1.000
_cell.length_c   1.000
_cell.angle_alpha   90.00
_cell.angle_beta   90.00
_cell.angle_gamma   90.00
#
_symmetry.space_group_name_H-M   'P 1'
#
loop_
_entity.id
_entity.type
_entity.pdbx_description
1 polymer ?
#
loop_
_entity_poly.entity_id
_entity_poly.type
_entity_poly.pdbx_seq_one_letter_code
_entity_poly.pdbx_strand_id
1 'polypeptide(L)'
;MAISFMTGNRNGLADTYRAHVEDSRGYWIETTVDGYPAVFYDNVDSRKIGNCALLVGISDTLAVLVDEQDELGEQSCDRAKQIAALMITTLRAGG
;
A
#
# COMPACT_ATOMS: atom_id res chain seq x y z
N MET A 1 -10.25 0.38 -8.16
CA MET A 1 -9.12 -0.51 -7.81
C MET A 1 -7.99 -0.42 -8.84
N ALA A 2 -6.74 -0.23 -8.39
CA ALA A 2 -5.52 -0.34 -9.19
C ALA A 2 -4.38 -1.00 -8.38
N ILE A 3 -3.51 -1.74 -9.06
CA ILE A 3 -2.27 -2.27 -8.49
C ILE A 3 -1.11 -1.72 -9.33
N SER A 4 -0.11 -1.12 -8.70
CA SER A 4 0.99 -0.45 -9.40
C SER A 4 2.34 -0.69 -8.71
N PHE A 5 3.35 -1.03 -9.50
CA PHE A 5 4.73 -1.10 -9.01
C PHE A 5 5.31 0.30 -8.87
N MET A 6 5.86 0.61 -7.71
CA MET A 6 6.53 1.89 -7.43
C MET A 6 7.92 1.90 -8.06
N THR A 7 8.01 1.88 -9.40
CA THR A 7 9.29 1.82 -10.13
C THR A 7 10.15 3.07 -9.96
N GLY A 8 9.55 4.18 -9.50
CA GLY A 8 10.28 5.38 -9.10
C GLY A 8 11.04 5.24 -7.77
N ASN A 9 10.62 4.30 -6.91
CA ASN A 9 11.32 4.01 -5.66
C ASN A 9 12.50 3.10 -5.95
N ARG A 10 13.71 3.54 -5.58
CA ARG A 10 14.95 2.75 -5.72
C ARG A 10 15.26 1.92 -4.47
N ASN A 11 14.74 2.32 -3.30
CA ASN A 11 14.89 1.58 -2.05
C ASN A 11 13.55 1.09 -1.50
N GLY A 12 12.66 0.65 -2.40
CA GLY A 12 11.38 0.04 -2.05
C GLY A 12 10.52 0.92 -1.15
N LEU A 13 10.04 0.36 -0.04
CA LEU A 13 9.16 1.07 0.90
C LEU A 13 9.89 2.19 1.66
N ALA A 14 11.21 2.08 1.85
CA ALA A 14 11.97 3.07 2.61
C ALA A 14 11.95 4.46 1.94
N ASP A 15 11.84 4.52 0.60
CA ASP A 15 11.70 5.79 -0.12
C ASP A 15 10.41 6.51 0.25
N THR A 16 9.31 5.76 0.41
CA THR A 16 8.03 6.31 0.86
C THR A 16 8.13 6.82 2.30
N TYR A 17 8.79 6.09 3.19
CA TYR A 17 9.02 6.54 4.56
C TYR A 17 9.80 7.86 4.61
N ARG A 18 10.86 8.00 3.80
CA ARG A 18 11.61 9.26 3.73
C ARG A 18 10.76 10.41 3.21
N ALA A 19 9.97 10.18 2.15
CA ALA A 19 9.05 11.18 1.62
C ALA A 19 8.01 11.62 2.67
N HIS A 20 7.49 10.69 3.47
CA HIS A 20 6.54 11.03 4.55
C HIS A 20 7.17 11.84 5.69
N VAL A 21 8.44 11.58 6.02
CA VAL A 21 9.18 12.40 7.00
C VAL A 21 9.36 13.83 6.49
N GLU A 22 9.56 14.02 5.19
CA GLU A 22 9.65 15.33 4.56
C GLU A 22 8.29 16.04 4.45
N ASP A 23 7.20 15.26 4.25
CA ASP A 23 5.83 15.76 4.10
C ASP A 23 4.81 14.83 4.79
N SER A 24 4.46 15.17 6.03
CA SER A 24 3.64 14.32 6.91
C SER A 24 2.14 14.59 6.82
N ARG A 25 1.63 14.98 5.64
CA ARG A 25 0.20 15.28 5.44
C ARG A 25 -0.65 14.00 5.36
N GLY A 26 -1.94 14.17 5.64
CA GLY A 26 -2.93 13.10 5.54
C GLY A 26 -2.81 12.05 6.63
N TYR A 27 -2.95 10.78 6.28
CA TYR A 27 -2.85 9.66 7.23
C TYR A 27 -1.68 8.75 6.90
N TRP A 28 -1.13 8.12 7.94
CA TRP A 28 -0.04 7.16 7.85
C TRP A 28 -0.22 6.12 8.94
N ILE A 29 -0.51 4.89 8.53
CA ILE A 29 -0.81 3.78 9.46
C ILE A 29 0.00 2.57 9.02
N GLU A 30 1.04 2.29 9.79
CA GLU A 30 1.88 1.12 9.59
C GLU A 30 1.08 -0.17 9.83
N THR A 31 1.35 -1.17 9.01
CA THR A 31 0.73 -2.49 9.11
C THR A 31 1.65 -3.54 8.51
N THR A 32 1.15 -4.76 8.43
CA THR A 32 1.82 -5.87 7.76
C THR A 32 0.83 -6.64 6.90
N VAL A 33 1.31 -7.17 5.78
CA VAL A 33 0.56 -8.10 4.92
C VAL A 33 1.42 -9.35 4.72
N ASP A 34 0.95 -10.51 5.20
CA ASP A 34 1.67 -11.79 5.10
C ASP A 34 3.17 -11.73 5.50
N GLY A 35 3.46 -10.96 6.55
CA GLY A 35 4.81 -10.75 7.08
C GLY A 35 5.64 -9.66 6.36
N TYR A 36 5.13 -9.07 5.29
CA TYR A 36 5.77 -7.94 4.62
C TYR A 36 5.39 -6.61 5.28
N PRO A 37 6.34 -5.67 5.39
CA PRO A 37 6.05 -4.33 5.89
C PRO A 37 5.12 -3.61 4.92
N ALA A 38 4.12 -2.93 5.46
CA ALA A 38 3.16 -2.18 4.67
C ALA A 38 2.70 -0.92 5.40
N VAL A 39 2.12 0.01 4.66
CA VAL A 39 1.58 1.24 5.20
C VAL A 39 0.34 1.64 4.44
N PHE A 40 -0.72 1.93 5.18
CA PHE A 40 -1.85 2.67 4.64
C PHE A 40 -1.51 4.15 4.68
N TYR A 41 -1.55 4.83 3.54
CA TYR A 41 -1.23 6.24 3.47
C TYR A 41 -1.98 6.94 2.33
N ASP A 42 -2.29 8.21 2.54
CA ASP A 42 -2.71 9.15 1.49
C ASP A 42 -2.53 10.57 2.02
N ASN A 43 -2.47 11.55 1.13
CA ASN A 43 -2.43 12.99 1.47
C ASN A 43 -3.75 13.49 2.08
N VAL A 44 -4.85 12.76 1.88
CA VAL A 44 -6.18 13.07 2.42
C VAL A 44 -6.81 11.81 3.01
N ASP A 45 -7.39 11.90 4.20
CA ASP A 45 -8.11 10.76 4.79
C ASP A 45 -9.54 10.64 4.22
N SER A 46 -9.63 10.00 3.06
CA SER A 46 -10.88 9.67 2.37
C SER A 46 -11.31 8.22 2.59
N ARG A 47 -10.76 7.54 3.62
CA ARG A 47 -11.09 6.12 3.87
C ARG A 47 -12.55 5.89 4.19
N LYS A 48 -13.20 6.85 4.86
CA LYS A 48 -14.64 6.80 5.18
C LYS A 48 -15.54 6.76 3.94
N ILE A 49 -15.06 7.27 2.81
CA ILE A 49 -15.81 7.27 1.55
C ILE A 49 -15.33 6.18 0.60
N GLY A 50 -14.39 5.33 1.00
CA GLY A 50 -13.99 4.18 0.20
C GLY A 50 -12.64 4.30 -0.50
N ASN A 51 -11.86 5.36 -0.22
CA ASN A 51 -10.52 5.50 -0.79
C ASN A 51 -9.48 4.97 0.18
N CYS A 52 -8.76 3.93 -0.22
CA CYS A 52 -7.71 3.35 0.59
C CYS A 52 -6.51 2.95 -0.24
N ALA A 53 -5.39 3.61 0.03
CA ALA A 53 -4.11 3.31 -0.58
C ALA A 53 -3.21 2.57 0.41
N LEU A 54 -2.75 1.40 -0.01
CA LEU A 54 -1.87 0.51 0.73
C LEU A 54 -0.58 0.32 -0.05
N LEU A 55 0.54 0.76 0.50
CA LEU A 55 1.87 0.41 -0.01
C LEU A 55 2.42 -0.80 0.73
N VAL A 56 2.96 -1.76 -0.02
CA VAL A 56 3.59 -2.95 0.52
C VAL A 56 5.02 -3.02 0.02
N GLY A 57 5.98 -3.15 0.94
CA GLY A 57 7.37 -3.42 0.59
C GLY A 57 7.54 -4.89 0.21
N ILE A 58 7.87 -5.18 -1.04
CA ILE A 58 8.06 -6.55 -1.56
C ILE A 58 9.53 -6.97 -1.47
N SER A 59 10.44 -6.02 -1.66
CA SER A 59 11.88 -6.19 -1.48
C SER A 59 12.52 -4.87 -1.05
N ASP A 60 13.84 -4.88 -0.81
CA ASP A 60 14.62 -3.68 -0.51
C ASP A 60 14.60 -2.63 -1.63
N THR A 61 14.20 -3.03 -2.84
CA THR A 61 14.19 -2.16 -4.03
C THR A 61 12.80 -1.99 -4.64
N LEU A 62 11.79 -2.73 -4.20
CA LEU A 62 10.45 -2.72 -4.78
C LEU A 62 9.36 -2.57 -3.73
N ALA A 63 8.48 -1.59 -3.96
CA ALA A 63 7.21 -1.47 -3.29
C ALA A 63 6.06 -1.53 -4.30
N VAL A 64 4.90 -2.00 -3.86
CA VAL A 64 3.69 -2.07 -4.66
C VAL A 64 2.58 -1.28 -3.98
N LEU A 65 1.95 -0.40 -4.74
CA LEU A 65 0.75 0.32 -4.36
C LEU A 65 -0.48 -0.51 -4.75
N VAL A 66 -1.35 -0.75 -3.78
CA VAL A 66 -2.72 -1.23 -3.98
C VAL A 66 -3.64 -0.09 -3.61
N ASP A 67 -4.33 0.44 -4.61
CA ASP A 67 -5.22 1.58 -4.45
C ASP A 67 -6.67 1.14 -4.69
N GLU A 68 -7.49 1.28 -3.67
CA GLU A 68 -8.94 1.07 -3.73
C GLU A 68 -9.65 2.41 -3.74
N GLN A 69 -10.60 2.56 -4.66
CA GLN A 69 -11.38 3.78 -4.82
C GLN A 69 -12.86 3.43 -4.95
N ASP A 70 -13.69 4.09 -4.15
CA ASP A 70 -15.13 4.34 -4.33
C ASP A 70 -16.11 3.16 -4.53
N GLU A 71 -15.81 1.94 -4.06
CA GLU A 71 -16.75 0.81 -4.20
C GLU A 71 -17.19 0.13 -2.89
N LEU A 72 -16.49 0.36 -1.77
CA LEU A 72 -16.68 -0.44 -0.55
C LEU A 72 -16.77 0.36 0.76
N GLY A 73 -16.67 1.69 0.73
CA GLY A 73 -16.67 2.52 1.94
C GLY A 73 -15.59 2.09 2.92
N GLU A 74 -15.93 1.94 4.21
CA GLU A 74 -14.95 1.54 5.24
C GLU A 74 -14.27 0.17 4.96
N GLN A 75 -14.86 -0.68 4.11
CA GLN A 75 -14.31 -2.00 3.76
C GLN A 75 -13.20 -1.94 2.69
N SER A 76 -12.97 -0.78 2.06
CA SER A 76 -11.95 -0.64 1.01
C SER A 76 -10.54 -1.00 1.50
N CYS A 77 -10.18 -0.66 2.74
CA CYS A 77 -8.86 -0.99 3.28
C CYS A 77 -8.66 -2.48 3.54
N ASP A 78 -9.70 -3.17 4.01
CA ASP A 78 -9.67 -4.62 4.17
C ASP A 78 -9.52 -5.30 2.81
N ARG A 79 -10.22 -4.79 1.80
CA ARG A 79 -10.10 -5.29 0.43
C ARG A 79 -8.69 -5.07 -0.14
N ALA A 80 -8.13 -3.87 0.00
CA ALA A 80 -6.76 -3.57 -0.41
C ALA A 80 -5.76 -4.53 0.24
N LYS A 81 -5.95 -4.83 1.53
CA LYS A 81 -5.12 -5.78 2.28
C LYS A 81 -5.25 -7.22 1.75
N GLN A 82 -6.47 -7.68 1.43
CA GLN A 82 -6.70 -8.99 0.84
C GLN A 82 -6.06 -9.13 -0.54
N ILE A 83 -6.15 -8.09 -1.37
CA ILE A 83 -5.54 -8.08 -2.70
C ILE A 83 -4.02 -8.13 -2.59
N ALA A 84 -3.45 -7.34 -1.68
CA ALA A 84 -2.02 -7.39 -1.40
C ALA A 84 -1.55 -8.79 -0.95
N ALA A 85 -2.31 -9.45 -0.06
CA ALA A 85 -2.00 -10.81 0.38
C ALA A 85 -2.05 -11.83 -0.78
N LEU A 86 -3.08 -11.73 -1.63
CA LEU A 86 -3.20 -12.57 -2.82
C LEU A 86 -2.03 -12.35 -3.79
N MET A 87 -1.65 -11.09 -4.03
CA MET A 87 -0.51 -10.74 -4.87
C MET A 87 0.80 -11.34 -4.30
N ILE A 88 1.05 -11.19 -3.01
CA ILE A 88 2.21 -11.79 -2.34
C ILE A 88 2.23 -13.31 -2.52
N THR A 89 1.08 -13.96 -2.33
CA THR A 89 0.93 -15.40 -2.52
C THR A 89 1.29 -15.80 -3.95
N THR A 90 0.79 -15.07 -4.96
CA THR A 90 1.12 -15.32 -6.37
C THR A 90 2.61 -15.11 -6.67
N LEU A 91 3.23 -14.06 -6.12
CA LEU A 91 4.66 -13.80 -6.27
C LEU A 91 5.52 -14.91 -5.65
N ARG A 92 5.13 -15.41 -4.47
CA ARG A 92 5.81 -16.55 -3.82
C ARG A 92 5.63 -17.86 -4.60
N ALA A 93 4.47 -18.05 -5.24
CA ALA A 93 4.18 -19.22 -6.06
C ALA A 93 4.95 -19.26 -7.40
N GLY A 94 5.64 -18.17 -7.76
CA GLY A 94 6.65 -18.17 -8.81
C GLY A 94 6.30 -17.36 -10.06
N GLY A 95 5.06 -16.87 -10.21
CA GLY A 95 4.64 -16.11 -11.40
C GLY A 95 4.65 -16.94 -12.68
#